data_AF-A0A6A5E269-F1
#
_entry.id   AF-A0A6A5E269-F1
#
_cell.length_a   1.000
_cell.length_b   1.000
_cell.length_c   1.000
_cell.angle_alpha   90.00
_cell.angle_beta   90.00
_cell.angle_gamma   90.00
#
_symmetry.space_group_name_H-M   'P 1'
#
loop_
_entity.id
_entity.type
_entity.pdbx_description
1 polymer ?
#
loop_
_entity_poly.entity_id
_entity_poly.type
_entity_poly.pdbx_seq_one_letter_code
_entity_poly.pdbx_strand_id
1 'polypeptide(L)'
;MVLDLFNDFRDGSKLLDLLEVMSGQRLSRERGRGMFQHRSNIEKALSFLKQKSIKLVNIHIPDIIDGKPSIILGLIWTIILQYHIEELASSLSFSSRQSSMESLASLDSRSTLSSHSASSSPLPPRGSPLHNRFRVSARKALLLWVREQCHKAGCSINVKDFKAGWRSGVVFLAIQYALRPDLVDLSKARTRSNKQNLEEAFHIAEKELRIPRLLDPDDVDVRDPDEKSIMTYVAQFLQYSKDLPVPEEETQWSFLFWQPARVGFRVCS
;
A
#
# COMPACT_ATOMS: atom_id res chain seq x y z
N MET A 1 -18.18 16.65 -10.11
CA MET A 1 -17.86 15.46 -10.91
C MET A 1 -16.76 15.85 -11.88
N VAL A 2 -15.72 15.02 -12.02
CA VAL A 2 -14.66 15.21 -13.03
C VAL A 2 -15.11 14.45 -14.27
N LEU A 3 -15.17 15.13 -15.41
CA LEU A 3 -15.54 14.58 -16.72
C LEU A 3 -14.33 14.47 -17.63
N ASP A 4 -13.46 15.49 -17.60
CA ASP A 4 -12.20 15.51 -18.33
C ASP A 4 -11.09 15.92 -17.37
N LEU A 5 -10.24 14.97 -17.01
CA LEU A 5 -9.14 15.18 -16.08
C LEU A 5 -8.22 16.34 -16.51
N PHE A 6 -7.98 16.50 -17.81
CA PHE A 6 -7.03 17.49 -18.33
C PHE A 6 -7.62 18.89 -18.36
N ASN A 7 -8.94 18.99 -18.45
CA ASN A 7 -9.65 20.27 -18.42
C ASN A 7 -10.03 20.68 -16.99
N ASP A 8 -10.56 19.75 -16.20
CA ASP A 8 -11.14 20.03 -14.89
C ASP A 8 -10.11 20.36 -13.81
N PHE A 9 -8.83 20.03 -14.03
CA PHE A 9 -7.74 20.34 -13.11
C PHE A 9 -7.04 21.67 -13.41
N ARG A 10 -7.36 22.34 -14.52
CA ARG A 10 -6.66 23.54 -15.01
C ARG A 10 -6.82 24.77 -14.11
N ASP A 11 -7.89 24.82 -13.33
CA ASP A 11 -8.16 25.93 -12.41
C ASP A 11 -7.59 25.70 -10.99
N GLY A 12 -7.01 24.52 -10.74
CA GLY A 12 -6.47 24.11 -9.44
C GLY A 12 -7.50 23.82 -8.34
N SER A 13 -8.79 24.07 -8.57
CA SER A 13 -9.84 23.88 -7.55
C SER A 13 -10.01 22.40 -7.20
N LYS A 14 -10.10 21.54 -8.22
CA LYS A 14 -10.22 20.08 -8.05
C LYS A 14 -8.98 19.46 -7.45
N LEU A 15 -7.81 20.03 -7.73
CA LEU A 15 -6.56 19.62 -7.11
C LEU A 15 -6.57 19.92 -5.60
N LEU A 16 -7.03 21.11 -5.21
CA LEU A 16 -7.21 21.45 -3.79
C LEU A 16 -8.26 20.59 -3.10
N ASP A 17 -9.38 20.31 -3.78
CA ASP A 17 -10.42 19.39 -3.28
C ASP A 17 -9.85 18.00 -3.00
N LEU A 18 -9.08 17.45 -3.94
CA LEU A 18 -8.42 16.15 -3.81
C LEU A 18 -7.45 16.14 -2.62
N LEU A 19 -6.60 17.16 -2.51
CA LEU A 19 -5.62 17.27 -1.42
C LEU A 19 -6.30 17.44 -0.06
N GLU A 20 -7.40 18.18 0.00
CA GLU A 20 -8.20 18.34 1.23
C GLU A 20 -8.77 16.99 1.70
N VAL A 21 -9.35 16.22 0.78
CA VAL A 21 -9.90 14.89 1.09
C VAL A 21 -8.79 13.92 1.51
N MET A 22 -7.71 13.83 0.74
CA MET A 22 -6.62 12.88 1.01
C MET A 22 -5.84 13.19 2.29
N SER A 23 -5.69 14.48 2.64
CA SER A 23 -4.91 14.88 3.82
C SER A 23 -5.74 15.09 5.08
N GLY A 24 -7.07 15.20 4.97
CA GLY A 24 -7.96 15.61 6.04
C GLY A 24 -7.79 17.08 6.47
N GLN A 25 -7.01 17.88 5.74
CA GLN A 25 -6.72 19.28 6.07
C GLN A 25 -7.51 20.23 5.17
N ARG A 26 -8.14 21.25 5.76
CA ARG A 26 -8.88 22.26 5.01
C ARG A 26 -7.94 23.15 4.20
N LEU A 27 -8.21 23.29 2.90
CA LEU A 27 -7.46 24.16 1.99
C LEU A 27 -8.36 25.25 1.42
N SER A 28 -7.91 26.50 1.46
CA SER A 28 -8.68 27.63 0.92
C SER A 28 -8.58 27.69 -0.61
N ARG A 29 -9.71 27.95 -1.28
CA ARG A 29 -9.80 28.14 -2.73
C ARG A 29 -10.08 29.61 -3.01
N GLU A 30 -9.36 30.20 -3.97
CA GLU A 30 -9.75 31.48 -4.54
C GLU A 30 -10.93 31.30 -5.48
N ARG A 31 -11.96 32.11 -5.28
CA ARG A 31 -13.16 32.12 -6.10
C ARG A 31 -12.97 33.08 -7.27
N GLY A 32 -13.21 32.61 -8.47
CA GLY A 32 -13.12 33.39 -9.71
C GLY A 32 -12.80 32.52 -10.91
N ARG A 33 -13.03 33.04 -12.12
CA ARG A 33 -12.74 32.34 -13.39
C ARG A 33 -11.51 32.91 -14.12
N GLY A 34 -10.77 33.80 -13.47
CA GLY A 34 -9.61 34.46 -14.05
C GLY A 34 -8.34 33.64 -13.90
N MET A 35 -7.38 33.84 -14.80
CA MET A 35 -6.11 33.11 -14.80
C MET A 35 -5.27 33.37 -13.54
N PHE A 36 -5.44 34.53 -12.90
CA PHE A 36 -4.82 34.82 -11.61
C PHE A 36 -5.31 33.85 -10.52
N GLN A 37 -6.62 33.62 -10.42
CA GLN A 37 -7.19 32.70 -9.43
C GLN A 37 -6.76 31.25 -9.72
N HIS A 38 -6.72 30.85 -11.00
CA HIS A 38 -6.25 29.52 -11.39
C HIS A 38 -4.80 29.30 -10.94
N ARG A 39 -3.92 30.27 -11.26
CA ARG A 39 -2.52 30.25 -10.85
C ARG A 39 -2.37 30.17 -9.34
N SER A 40 -3.09 31.01 -8.60
CA SER A 40 -3.03 31.03 -7.13
C SER A 40 -3.50 29.70 -6.51
N ASN A 41 -4.59 29.13 -7.02
CA ASN A 41 -5.08 27.82 -6.54
C ASN A 41 -4.07 26.70 -6.79
N ILE A 42 -3.48 26.64 -7.99
CA ILE A 42 -2.44 25.66 -8.30
C ILE A 42 -1.20 25.89 -7.42
N GLU A 43 -0.77 27.14 -7.25
CA GLU A 43 0.38 27.48 -6.41
C GLU A 43 0.18 27.04 -4.96
N LYS A 44 -1.02 27.23 -4.40
CA LYS A 44 -1.39 26.72 -3.07
C LYS A 44 -1.28 25.20 -2.99
N ALA A 45 -1.82 24.49 -3.99
CA ALA A 45 -1.77 23.03 -4.03
C ALA A 45 -0.33 22.49 -4.12
N LEU A 46 0.49 23.06 -5.01
CA LEU A 46 1.90 22.65 -5.14
C LEU A 46 2.72 23.01 -3.90
N SER A 47 2.46 24.16 -3.28
CA SER A 47 3.12 24.57 -2.03
C SER A 47 2.78 23.63 -0.88
N PHE A 48 1.51 23.21 -0.78
CA PHE A 48 1.08 22.21 0.19
C PHE A 48 1.85 20.88 0.04
N LEU A 49 1.98 20.38 -1.20
CA LEU A 49 2.76 19.17 -1.49
C LEU A 49 4.23 19.34 -1.09
N LYS A 50 4.85 20.47 -1.43
CA LYS A 50 6.24 20.78 -1.03
C LYS A 50 6.41 20.83 0.48
N GLN A 51 5.45 21.43 1.21
CA GLN A 51 5.47 21.48 2.67
C GLN A 51 5.44 20.08 3.31
N LYS A 52 4.76 19.12 2.67
CA LYS A 52 4.76 17.70 3.06
C LYS A 52 6.02 16.94 2.62
N SER A 53 7.07 17.65 2.19
CA SER A 53 8.34 17.10 1.70
C SER A 53 8.20 16.22 0.44
N ILE A 54 7.15 16.43 -0.35
CA ILE A 54 6.92 15.70 -1.59
C ILE A 54 7.71 16.37 -2.72
N LYS A 55 8.52 15.58 -3.43
CA LYS A 55 9.35 16.08 -4.54
C LYS A 55 8.51 16.18 -5.81
N LEU A 56 8.32 17.41 -6.28
CA LEU A 56 7.66 17.69 -7.55
C LEU A 56 8.73 17.87 -8.64
N VAL A 57 8.93 16.83 -9.45
CA VAL A 57 9.93 16.85 -10.53
C VAL A 57 9.25 17.25 -11.83
N ASN A 58 9.73 18.31 -12.47
CA ASN A 58 9.23 18.82 -13.77
C ASN A 58 7.73 19.16 -13.77
N ILE A 59 7.20 19.67 -12.65
CA ILE A 59 5.81 20.13 -12.56
C ILE A 59 5.82 21.66 -12.42
N HIS A 60 5.34 22.35 -13.45
CA HIS A 60 5.24 23.81 -13.47
C HIS A 60 3.77 24.24 -13.57
N ILE A 61 3.46 25.40 -12.98
CA ILE A 61 2.09 25.94 -12.94
C ILE A 61 1.51 26.17 -14.34
N PRO A 62 2.23 26.78 -15.31
CA PRO A 62 1.68 27.00 -16.65
C PRO A 62 1.25 25.70 -17.33
N ASP A 63 2.01 24.62 -17.16
CA ASP A 63 1.70 23.32 -17.76
C ASP A 63 0.39 22.72 -17.23
N ILE A 64 0.07 22.98 -15.96
CA ILE A 64 -1.20 22.55 -15.34
C ILE A 64 -2.35 23.44 -15.84
N ILE A 65 -2.14 24.76 -15.90
CA ILE A 65 -3.13 25.71 -16.47
C ILE A 65 -3.42 25.38 -17.93
N ASP A 66 -2.43 24.92 -18.70
CA ASP A 66 -2.58 24.52 -20.10
C ASP A 66 -3.24 23.14 -20.25
N GLY A 67 -3.40 22.38 -19.17
CA GLY A 67 -4.00 21.07 -19.23
C GLY A 67 -3.07 19.99 -19.79
N LYS A 68 -1.74 20.13 -19.69
CA LYS A 68 -0.80 19.18 -20.31
C LYS A 68 -0.97 17.77 -19.70
N PRO A 69 -1.39 16.76 -20.50
CA PRO A 69 -1.77 15.45 -19.97
C PRO A 69 -0.69 14.76 -19.15
N SER A 70 0.56 14.76 -19.62
CA SER A 70 1.68 14.12 -18.92
C SER A 70 1.97 14.74 -17.55
N ILE A 71 1.80 16.05 -17.42
CA ILE A 71 2.02 16.78 -16.16
C ILE A 71 0.89 16.52 -15.19
N ILE A 72 -0.36 16.59 -15.65
CA ILE A 72 -1.53 16.30 -14.82
C ILE A 72 -1.49 14.85 -14.32
N LEU A 73 -1.26 13.87 -15.20
CA LEU A 73 -1.13 12.47 -14.81
C LEU A 73 0.05 12.24 -13.84
N GLY A 74 1.19 12.90 -14.08
CA GLY A 74 2.34 12.85 -13.18
C GLY A 74 2.02 13.38 -11.78
N LEU A 75 1.26 14.47 -11.70
CA LEU A 75 0.83 15.07 -10.44
C LEU A 75 -0.18 14.19 -9.70
N ILE A 76 -1.20 13.68 -10.38
CA ILE A 76 -2.18 12.75 -9.81
C ILE A 76 -1.49 11.48 -9.29
N TRP A 77 -0.58 10.92 -10.09
CA TRP A 77 0.23 9.78 -9.65
C TRP A 77 1.04 10.09 -8.39
N THR A 78 1.67 11.27 -8.31
CA THR A 78 2.43 11.67 -7.13
C THR A 78 1.55 11.72 -5.88
N ILE A 79 0.31 12.21 -6.01
CA ILE A 79 -0.67 12.24 -4.92
C ILE A 79 -1.09 10.83 -4.51
N ILE A 80 -1.49 9.98 -5.47
CA ILE A 80 -1.87 8.57 -5.22
C ILE A 80 -0.72 7.82 -4.55
N LEU A 81 0.49 7.95 -5.09
CA LEU A 81 1.67 7.31 -4.53
C LEU A 81 1.87 7.73 -3.08
N GLN A 82 1.87 9.02 -2.78
CA GLN A 82 2.21 9.52 -1.44
C GLN A 82 1.14 9.24 -0.39
N TYR A 83 -0.12 9.50 -0.71
CA TYR A 83 -1.22 9.45 0.26
C TYR A 83 -1.94 8.11 0.29
N HIS A 84 -1.75 7.26 -0.71
CA HIS A 84 -2.38 5.93 -0.70
C HIS A 84 -1.31 4.85 -0.58
N ILE A 85 -0.43 4.72 -1.56
CA ILE A 85 0.49 3.58 -1.64
C ILE A 85 1.60 3.65 -0.58
N GLU A 86 2.22 4.82 -0.36
CA GLU A 86 3.28 4.97 0.65
C GLU A 86 2.75 4.81 2.07
N GLU A 87 1.57 5.35 2.37
CA GLU A 87 0.92 5.18 3.66
C GLU A 87 0.61 3.70 3.92
N LEU A 88 0.00 3.02 2.94
CA LEU A 88 -0.28 1.60 3.00
C LEU A 88 0.99 0.76 3.19
N ALA A 89 2.01 1.00 2.38
CA ALA A 89 3.27 0.25 2.42
C ALA A 89 4.07 0.50 3.70
N SER A 90 3.98 1.71 4.27
CA SER A 90 4.70 2.05 5.50
C SER A 90 4.23 1.20 6.68
N SER A 91 2.94 0.87 6.76
CA SER A 91 2.43 0.01 7.83
C SER A 91 2.95 -1.43 7.73
N LEU A 92 3.15 -1.96 6.52
CA LEU A 92 3.76 -3.29 6.32
C LEU A 92 5.19 -3.34 6.90
N SER A 93 5.94 -2.26 6.72
CA SER A 93 7.30 -2.14 7.27
C SER A 93 7.34 -2.06 8.80
N PHE A 94 6.23 -1.64 9.42
CA PHE A 94 6.09 -1.61 10.87
C PHE A 94 5.78 -3.01 11.40
N SER A 95 4.79 -3.71 10.82
CA SER A 95 4.43 -5.09 11.18
C SER A 95 5.61 -6.06 11.04
N SER A 96 6.40 -5.95 9.95
CA SER A 96 7.58 -6.78 9.75
C SER A 96 8.68 -6.54 10.82
N ARG A 97 8.87 -5.29 11.24
CA ARG A 97 9.82 -4.95 12.32
C ARG A 97 9.35 -5.48 13.67
N GLN A 98 8.06 -5.41 13.96
CA GLN A 98 7.49 -5.95 15.18
C GLN A 98 7.63 -7.48 15.23
N SER A 99 7.30 -8.19 14.16
CA SER A 99 7.48 -9.66 14.06
C SER A 99 8.95 -10.08 14.19
N SER A 100 9.88 -9.29 13.63
CA SER A 100 11.33 -9.54 13.76
C SER A 100 11.83 -9.33 15.20
N MET A 101 11.32 -8.31 15.90
CA MET A 101 11.64 -8.05 17.31
C MET A 101 11.05 -9.10 18.24
N GLU A 102 9.83 -9.57 18.01
CA GLU A 102 9.20 -10.66 18.77
C GLU A 102 9.93 -11.99 18.56
N SER A 103 10.37 -12.28 17.33
CA SER A 103 11.18 -13.46 17.03
C SER A 103 12.52 -13.45 17.77
N LEU A 104 13.16 -12.27 17.90
CA LEU A 104 14.38 -12.11 18.70
C LEU A 104 14.11 -12.20 20.21
N ALA A 105 13.03 -11.59 20.70
CA ALA A 105 12.64 -11.66 22.10
C ALA A 105 12.27 -13.09 22.55
N SER A 106 11.76 -13.91 21.63
CA SER A 106 11.45 -15.32 21.91
C SER A 106 12.69 -16.21 22.12
N LEU A 107 13.87 -15.78 21.65
CA LEU A 107 15.13 -16.50 21.83
C LEU A 107 15.83 -16.19 23.17
N ASP A 108 15.43 -15.14 23.88
CA ASP A 108 16.05 -14.75 25.16
C ASP A 108 15.39 -15.42 26.40
N SER A 109 14.36 -16.24 26.20
CA SER A 109 13.68 -16.95 27.29
C SER A 109 14.31 -18.31 27.66
N ARG A 110 15.56 -18.59 27.24
CA ARG A 110 16.22 -19.85 27.57
C ARG A 110 17.73 -19.73 27.81
N SER A 111 18.11 -19.00 28.86
CA SER A 111 19.45 -19.11 29.48
C SER A 111 19.51 -18.48 30.87
N THR A 112 18.76 -19.03 31.84
CA THR A 112 19.16 -18.88 33.25
C THR A 112 20.31 -19.83 33.53
N LEU A 113 21.54 -19.29 33.63
CA LEU A 113 22.63 -19.66 34.56
C LEU A 113 23.99 -19.26 33.97
N SER A 114 24.52 -18.10 34.37
CA SER A 114 25.84 -17.98 35.02
C SER A 114 26.27 -16.52 35.14
N SER A 115 27.06 -16.29 36.19
CA SER A 115 27.32 -15.04 36.85
C SER A 115 28.58 -14.31 36.37
N HIS A 116 28.63 -13.02 36.73
CA HIS A 116 29.79 -12.11 36.80
C HIS A 116 30.35 -11.57 35.48
N SER A 117 30.18 -10.25 35.26
CA SER A 117 31.28 -9.27 35.33
C SER A 117 30.77 -7.88 34.96
N ALA A 118 30.94 -6.92 35.87
CA ALA A 118 30.73 -5.51 35.59
C ALA A 118 31.81 -5.01 34.60
N SER A 119 31.37 -4.53 33.44
CA SER A 119 32.18 -3.69 32.56
C SER A 119 31.28 -2.59 32.04
N SER A 120 31.47 -1.41 32.61
CA SER A 120 30.93 -0.14 32.14
C SER A 120 31.47 0.15 30.75
N SER A 121 30.60 0.13 29.74
CA SER A 121 30.87 0.68 28.41
C SER A 121 29.63 1.41 27.87
N PRO A 122 29.80 2.54 27.17
CA PRO A 122 28.73 3.52 27.01
C PRO A 122 27.68 3.04 26.01
N LEU A 123 26.41 3.30 26.34
CA LEU A 123 25.26 3.16 25.45
C LEU A 123 25.51 3.89 24.11
N PRO A 124 25.28 3.26 22.94
CA PRO A 124 25.30 3.98 21.68
C PRO A 124 24.12 4.96 21.64
N PRO A 125 24.30 6.18 21.11
CA PRO A 125 23.26 7.19 21.08
C PRO A 125 22.08 6.76 20.19
N ARG A 126 20.88 7.06 20.69
CA ARG A 126 19.61 7.05 19.94
C ARG A 126 19.81 7.64 18.54
N GLY A 127 19.43 6.87 17.52
CA GLY A 127 19.16 7.33 16.16
C GLY A 127 20.39 7.63 15.30
N SER A 128 21.04 6.59 14.77
CA SER A 128 22.04 6.76 13.72
C SER A 128 21.38 7.21 12.39
N PRO A 129 21.95 8.19 11.65
CA PRO A 129 21.45 8.63 10.32
C PRO A 129 21.43 7.51 9.26
N LEU A 130 22.04 6.37 9.57
CA LEU A 130 22.11 5.18 8.72
C LEU A 130 20.74 4.46 8.61
N HIS A 131 19.79 4.69 9.53
CA HIS A 131 18.46 4.10 9.43
C HIS A 131 17.60 4.68 8.29
N ASN A 132 17.95 5.85 7.75
CA ASN A 132 17.32 6.38 6.55
C ASN A 132 17.79 5.68 5.25
N ARG A 133 18.92 4.95 5.27
CA ARG A 133 19.49 4.30 4.07
C ARG A 133 18.78 3.02 3.66
N PHE A 134 17.87 2.48 4.47
CA PHE A 134 17.17 1.22 4.17
C PHE A 134 15.64 1.30 4.31
N ARG A 135 15.03 2.47 4.09
CA ARG A 135 13.58 2.50 3.84
C ARG A 135 13.30 1.78 2.53
N VAL A 136 12.67 0.61 2.62
CA VAL A 136 12.10 -0.09 1.45
C VAL A 136 11.12 0.89 0.79
N SER A 137 11.31 1.17 -0.50
CA SER A 137 10.39 2.04 -1.24
C SER A 137 8.99 1.43 -1.24
N ALA A 138 7.95 2.26 -1.29
CA ALA A 138 6.57 1.78 -1.28
C ALA A 138 6.29 0.74 -2.38
N ARG A 139 6.85 0.95 -3.56
CA ARG A 139 6.85 -0.02 -4.67
C ARG A 139 7.45 -1.37 -4.27
N LYS A 140 8.63 -1.37 -3.64
CA LYS A 140 9.30 -2.61 -3.25
C LYS A 140 8.54 -3.32 -2.12
N ALA A 141 7.99 -2.57 -1.17
CA ALA A 141 7.16 -3.13 -0.10
C ALA A 141 5.88 -3.76 -0.67
N LEU A 142 5.19 -3.09 -1.59
CA LEU A 142 4.01 -3.62 -2.27
C LEU A 142 4.35 -4.89 -3.06
N LEU A 143 5.48 -4.91 -3.77
CA LEU A 143 5.93 -6.09 -4.51
C LEU A 143 6.22 -7.29 -3.59
N LEU A 144 6.85 -7.04 -2.43
CA LEU A 144 7.09 -8.08 -1.43
C LEU A 144 5.78 -8.63 -0.86
N TRP A 145 4.80 -7.75 -0.59
CA TRP A 145 3.47 -8.17 -0.16
C TRP A 145 2.76 -9.04 -1.20
N VAL A 146 2.82 -8.66 -2.49
CA VAL A 146 2.25 -9.48 -3.56
C VAL A 146 2.89 -10.87 -3.61
N ARG A 147 4.23 -10.95 -3.50
CA ARG A 147 4.95 -12.23 -3.48
C ARG A 147 4.51 -13.12 -2.32
N GLU A 148 4.29 -12.53 -1.14
CA GLU A 148 3.78 -13.23 0.02
C GLU A 148 2.37 -13.80 -0.26
N GLN A 149 1.47 -13.03 -0.87
CA GLN A 149 0.14 -13.55 -1.26
C GLN A 149 0.25 -14.68 -2.30
N CYS A 150 1.10 -14.53 -3.31
CA CYS A 150 1.33 -15.60 -4.29
C CYS A 150 1.89 -16.87 -3.63
N HIS A 151 2.78 -16.73 -2.65
CA HIS A 151 3.32 -17.87 -1.90
C HIS A 151 2.21 -18.60 -1.12
N LYS A 152 1.38 -17.85 -0.38
CA LYS A 152 0.21 -18.41 0.33
C LYS A 152 -0.77 -19.13 -0.59
N ALA A 153 -0.94 -18.62 -1.81
CA ALA A 153 -1.79 -19.23 -2.82
C ALA A 153 -1.18 -20.47 -3.52
N GLY A 154 0.06 -20.85 -3.20
CA GLY A 154 0.77 -21.91 -3.93
C GLY A 154 1.03 -21.56 -5.40
N CYS A 155 1.06 -20.27 -5.74
CA CYS A 155 1.28 -19.79 -7.09
C CYS A 155 2.78 -19.83 -7.43
N SER A 156 3.15 -20.54 -8.50
CA SER A 156 4.55 -20.66 -8.95
C SER A 156 5.07 -19.44 -9.72
N ILE A 157 4.24 -18.41 -9.95
CA ILE A 157 4.64 -17.22 -10.71
C ILE A 157 5.57 -16.35 -9.85
N ASN A 158 6.79 -16.14 -10.33
CA ASN A 158 7.75 -15.23 -9.70
C ASN A 158 7.49 -13.78 -10.15
N VAL A 159 6.74 -13.02 -9.34
CA VAL A 159 6.42 -11.61 -9.61
C VAL A 159 7.65 -10.73 -9.40
N LYS A 160 8.14 -10.04 -10.43
CA LYS A 160 9.37 -9.22 -10.37
C LYS A 160 9.13 -7.71 -10.44
N ASP A 161 8.03 -7.30 -11.02
CA ASP A 161 7.64 -5.91 -11.25
C ASP A 161 6.10 -5.82 -11.39
N PHE A 162 5.59 -4.63 -11.72
CA PHE A 162 4.18 -4.39 -12.01
C PHE A 162 3.94 -4.24 -13.52
N LYS A 163 4.56 -5.09 -14.35
CA LYS A 163 4.49 -5.01 -15.82
C LYS A 163 3.93 -6.31 -16.43
N ALA A 164 4.57 -6.83 -17.46
CA ALA A 164 4.09 -7.93 -18.31
C ALA A 164 3.68 -9.21 -17.54
N GLY A 165 4.25 -9.48 -16.36
CA GLY A 165 3.84 -10.64 -15.53
C GLY A 165 2.37 -10.61 -15.09
N TRP A 166 1.76 -9.42 -15.04
CA TRP A 166 0.36 -9.21 -14.62
C TRP A 166 -0.64 -9.44 -15.75
N ARG A 167 -0.17 -9.41 -17.01
CA ARG A 167 -0.96 -9.59 -18.23
C ARG A 167 -1.79 -10.88 -18.22
N SER A 168 -1.28 -11.94 -17.58
CA SER A 168 -1.96 -13.24 -17.50
C SER A 168 -3.24 -13.26 -16.65
N GLY A 169 -3.45 -12.25 -15.80
CA GLY A 169 -4.53 -12.22 -14.80
C GLY A 169 -4.32 -13.14 -13.60
N VAL A 170 -3.41 -14.13 -13.68
CA VAL A 170 -3.21 -15.15 -12.64
C VAL A 170 -2.72 -14.55 -11.32
N VAL A 171 -1.89 -13.51 -11.37
CA VAL A 171 -1.39 -12.84 -10.15
C VAL A 171 -2.54 -12.17 -9.38
N PHE A 172 -3.49 -11.53 -10.08
CA PHE A 172 -4.69 -10.95 -9.44
C PHE A 172 -5.57 -12.03 -8.81
N LEU A 173 -5.79 -13.15 -9.50
CA LEU A 173 -6.53 -14.29 -8.97
C LEU A 173 -5.82 -14.91 -7.75
N ALA A 174 -4.49 -15.02 -7.78
CA ALA A 174 -3.71 -15.56 -6.68
C ALA A 174 -3.79 -14.67 -5.42
N ILE A 175 -3.74 -13.34 -5.58
CA ILE A 175 -3.95 -12.41 -4.46
C ILE A 175 -5.33 -12.63 -3.84
N GLN A 176 -6.37 -12.71 -4.67
CA GLN A 176 -7.74 -12.90 -4.20
C GLN A 176 -7.92 -14.25 -3.49
N TYR A 177 -7.36 -15.33 -4.06
CA TYR A 177 -7.35 -16.65 -3.42
C TYR A 177 -6.64 -16.63 -2.06
N ALA A 178 -5.50 -15.94 -1.93
CA ALA A 178 -4.79 -15.83 -0.67
C ALA A 178 -5.56 -15.06 0.40
N LEU A 179 -6.38 -14.08 -0.01
CA LEU A 179 -7.23 -13.29 0.90
C LEU A 179 -8.51 -14.03 1.27
N ARG A 180 -9.16 -14.67 0.29
CA ARG A 180 -10.44 -15.39 0.39
C ARG A 180 -10.41 -16.63 -0.54
N PRO A 181 -9.97 -17.80 -0.04
CA PRO A 181 -9.80 -19.01 -0.85
C PRO A 181 -11.10 -19.55 -1.45
N ASP A 182 -12.24 -19.22 -0.85
CA ASP A 182 -13.59 -19.65 -1.26
C ASP A 182 -14.03 -19.04 -2.60
N LEU A 183 -13.41 -17.94 -3.03
CA LEU A 183 -13.87 -17.17 -4.19
C LEU A 183 -13.24 -17.58 -5.51
N VAL A 184 -12.05 -18.19 -5.49
CA VAL A 184 -11.22 -18.34 -6.70
C VAL A 184 -10.78 -19.78 -6.88
N ASP A 185 -11.02 -20.33 -8.07
CA ASP A 185 -10.48 -21.62 -8.48
C ASP A 185 -9.23 -21.44 -9.36
N LEU A 186 -8.05 -21.48 -8.73
CA LEU A 186 -6.77 -21.31 -9.41
C LEU A 186 -6.45 -22.46 -10.39
N SER A 187 -7.13 -23.60 -10.32
CA SER A 187 -6.90 -24.70 -11.26
C SER A 187 -7.34 -24.33 -12.69
N LYS A 188 -8.43 -23.56 -12.80
CA LYS A 188 -8.98 -23.06 -14.07
C LYS A 188 -8.16 -21.92 -14.67
N ALA A 189 -7.43 -21.18 -13.85
CA ALA A 189 -6.64 -20.03 -14.30
C ALA A 189 -5.54 -20.42 -15.30
N ARG A 190 -5.04 -21.66 -15.23
CA ARG A 190 -4.00 -22.18 -16.14
C ARG A 190 -4.48 -22.48 -17.56
N THR A 191 -5.77 -22.74 -17.74
CA THR A 191 -6.35 -23.14 -19.04
C THR A 191 -7.11 -22.00 -19.73
N ARG A 192 -7.47 -20.96 -18.97
CA ARG A 192 -8.13 -19.75 -19.48
C ARG A 192 -7.16 -18.83 -20.21
N SER A 193 -7.71 -18.00 -21.11
CA SER A 193 -6.96 -16.91 -21.72
C SER A 193 -6.68 -15.78 -20.71
N ASN A 194 -5.69 -14.93 -21.00
CA ASN A 194 -5.37 -13.74 -20.22
C ASN A 194 -6.62 -12.89 -19.95
N LYS A 195 -7.36 -12.53 -21.02
CA LYS A 195 -8.58 -11.72 -20.93
C LYS A 195 -9.65 -12.36 -20.04
N GLN A 196 -9.85 -13.68 -20.11
CA GLN A 196 -10.79 -14.39 -19.24
C GLN A 196 -10.36 -14.34 -17.76
N ASN A 197 -9.07 -14.53 -17.49
CA ASN A 197 -8.54 -14.44 -16.13
C ASN A 197 -8.63 -13.02 -15.56
N LEU A 198 -8.34 -12.00 -16.36
CA LEU A 198 -8.45 -10.59 -15.98
C LEU A 198 -9.90 -10.21 -15.71
N GLU A 199 -10.82 -10.59 -16.60
CA GLU A 199 -12.26 -10.33 -16.42
C GLU A 199 -12.78 -10.96 -15.13
N GLU A 200 -12.49 -12.24 -14.91
CA GLU A 200 -12.85 -12.95 -13.68
C GLU A 200 -12.28 -12.25 -12.44
N ALA A 201 -10.99 -11.93 -12.46
CA ALA A 201 -10.31 -11.30 -11.34
C ALA A 201 -10.95 -9.96 -10.97
N PHE A 202 -11.28 -9.14 -11.96
CA PHE A 202 -11.86 -7.81 -11.73
C PHE A 202 -13.33 -7.91 -11.35
N HIS A 203 -14.05 -8.90 -11.89
CA HIS A 203 -15.43 -9.18 -11.52
C HIS A 203 -15.57 -9.62 -10.06
N ILE A 204 -14.77 -10.60 -9.63
CA ILE A 204 -14.77 -11.09 -8.24
C ILE A 204 -14.38 -9.97 -7.29
N ALA A 205 -13.34 -9.19 -7.62
CA ALA A 205 -12.92 -8.06 -6.79
C ALA A 205 -14.06 -7.05 -6.57
N GLU A 206 -14.82 -6.70 -7.61
CA GLU A 206 -15.93 -5.76 -7.48
C GLU A 206 -17.12 -6.36 -6.70
N LYS A 207 -17.55 -7.57 -7.07
CA LYS A 207 -18.78 -8.17 -6.51
C LYS A 207 -18.60 -8.67 -5.08
N GLU A 208 -17.50 -9.38 -4.84
CA GLU A 208 -17.28 -10.14 -3.61
C GLU A 208 -16.39 -9.41 -2.60
N LEU A 209 -15.45 -8.58 -3.07
CA LEU A 209 -14.52 -7.84 -2.21
C LEU A 209 -14.86 -6.34 -2.11
N ARG A 210 -15.84 -5.86 -2.90
CA ARG A 210 -16.22 -4.44 -3.01
C ARG A 210 -15.05 -3.52 -3.39
N ILE A 211 -14.05 -4.06 -4.10
CA ILE A 211 -12.93 -3.31 -4.65
C ILE A 211 -13.35 -2.77 -6.02
N PRO A 212 -13.39 -1.45 -6.22
CA PRO A 212 -13.88 -0.87 -7.47
C PRO A 212 -12.98 -1.26 -8.65
N ARG A 213 -13.58 -1.59 -9.80
CA ARG A 213 -12.85 -1.96 -11.01
C ARG A 213 -12.15 -0.74 -11.63
N LEU A 214 -10.86 -0.57 -11.34
CA LEU A 214 -10.05 0.55 -11.84
C LEU A 214 -9.36 0.25 -13.19
N LEU A 215 -9.29 -1.01 -13.59
CA LEU A 215 -8.61 -1.46 -14.80
C LEU A 215 -9.59 -2.16 -15.74
N ASP A 216 -9.40 -1.96 -17.04
CA ASP A 216 -10.02 -2.78 -18.07
C ASP A 216 -9.08 -3.94 -18.46
N PRO A 217 -9.57 -5.17 -18.66
CA PRO A 217 -8.77 -6.28 -19.18
C PRO A 217 -8.02 -5.95 -20.48
N ASP A 218 -8.62 -5.15 -21.37
CA ASP A 218 -7.99 -4.78 -22.64
C ASP A 218 -6.80 -3.82 -22.45
N ASP A 219 -6.79 -3.01 -21.39
CA ASP A 219 -5.67 -2.14 -21.04
C ASP A 219 -4.52 -2.91 -20.36
N VAL A 220 -4.81 -4.09 -19.80
CA VAL A 220 -3.82 -4.94 -19.12
C VAL A 220 -3.28 -6.04 -20.03
N ASP A 221 -4.09 -6.61 -20.93
CA ASP A 221 -3.70 -7.67 -21.88
C ASP A 221 -2.88 -7.13 -23.08
N VAL A 222 -1.98 -6.20 -22.83
CA VAL A 222 -1.07 -5.59 -23.80
C VAL A 222 0.39 -5.98 -23.52
N ARG A 223 1.29 -5.72 -24.46
CA ARG A 223 2.72 -6.07 -24.33
C ARG A 223 3.37 -5.43 -23.10
N ASP A 224 3.09 -4.14 -22.89
CA ASP A 224 3.69 -3.31 -21.86
C ASP A 224 2.58 -2.57 -21.08
N PRO A 225 1.92 -3.23 -20.11
CA PRO A 225 0.85 -2.60 -19.36
C PRO A 225 1.39 -1.49 -18.45
N ASP A 226 0.57 -0.48 -18.17
CA ASP A 226 1.00 0.65 -17.35
C ASP A 226 1.20 0.22 -15.88
N GLU A 227 2.43 0.39 -15.42
CA GLU A 227 2.86 -0.03 -14.10
C GLU A 227 2.20 0.78 -12.98
N LYS A 228 1.90 2.06 -13.20
CA LYS A 228 1.26 2.91 -12.19
C LYS A 228 -0.19 2.51 -11.99
N SER A 229 -0.89 2.18 -13.08
CA SER A 229 -2.26 1.66 -13.06
C SER A 229 -2.32 0.32 -12.33
N ILE A 230 -1.42 -0.63 -12.64
CA ILE A 230 -1.35 -1.91 -11.91
C ILE A 230 -1.06 -1.67 -10.43
N MET A 231 -0.05 -0.87 -10.09
CA MET A 231 0.27 -0.57 -8.68
C MET A 231 -0.91 0.06 -7.93
N THR A 232 -1.63 0.99 -8.57
CA THR A 232 -2.81 1.65 -7.99
C THR A 232 -3.91 0.65 -7.68
N TYR A 233 -4.14 -0.30 -8.57
CA TYR A 233 -5.17 -1.32 -8.36
C TYR A 233 -4.75 -2.35 -7.31
N VAL A 234 -3.50 -2.81 -7.34
CA VAL A 234 -2.93 -3.73 -6.33
C VAL A 234 -3.00 -3.13 -4.92
N ALA A 235 -2.79 -1.82 -4.78
CA ALA A 235 -2.92 -1.14 -3.50
C ALA A 235 -4.32 -1.27 -2.88
N GLN A 236 -5.39 -1.39 -3.69
CA GLN A 236 -6.74 -1.62 -3.18
C GLN A 236 -6.88 -2.98 -2.49
N PHE A 237 -6.25 -4.04 -3.03
CA PHE A 237 -6.23 -5.35 -2.38
C PHE A 237 -5.44 -5.32 -1.07
N LEU A 238 -4.35 -4.55 -1.02
CA LEU A 238 -3.60 -4.34 0.22
C LEU A 238 -4.45 -3.60 1.25
N GLN A 239 -5.17 -2.54 0.87
CA GLN A 239 -6.12 -1.84 1.75
C GLN A 239 -7.18 -2.81 2.28
N TYR A 240 -7.85 -3.54 1.39
CA TYR A 240 -8.82 -4.57 1.76
C TYR A 240 -8.25 -5.57 2.78
N SER A 241 -7.03 -6.06 2.58
CA SER A 241 -6.42 -7.03 3.50
C SER A 241 -6.21 -6.51 4.93
N LYS A 242 -6.13 -5.18 5.12
CA LYS A 242 -6.00 -4.55 6.44
C LYS A 242 -7.35 -4.31 7.10
N ASP A 243 -8.39 -4.17 6.30
CA ASP A 243 -9.75 -3.94 6.76
C ASP A 243 -10.48 -5.26 7.07
N LEU A 244 -9.86 -6.41 6.74
CA LEU A 244 -10.37 -7.73 7.13
C LEU A 244 -10.42 -7.84 8.65
N PRO A 245 -11.57 -8.26 9.23
CA PRO A 245 -11.64 -8.56 10.66
C PRO A 245 -10.70 -9.74 10.96
N VAL A 246 -9.86 -9.59 11.98
CA VAL A 246 -8.98 -10.67 12.45
C VAL A 246 -9.86 -11.85 12.86
N PRO A 247 -9.69 -13.05 12.28
CA PRO A 247 -10.44 -14.23 12.71
C PRO A 247 -10.22 -14.49 14.19
N GLU A 248 -11.30 -14.72 14.94
CA GLU A 248 -11.30 -14.91 16.41
C GLU A 248 -10.35 -16.03 16.91
N GLU A 249 -9.92 -16.93 16.02
CA GLU A 249 -9.00 -18.02 16.33
C GLU A 249 -7.58 -17.52 16.72
N GLU A 250 -7.06 -16.42 16.16
CA GLU A 250 -5.78 -15.85 16.60
C GLU A 250 -5.90 -15.12 17.96
N THR A 251 -7.09 -14.62 18.28
CA THR A 251 -7.37 -13.99 19.57
C THR A 251 -7.37 -15.04 20.67
N GLN A 252 -7.94 -16.24 20.43
CA GLN A 252 -7.94 -17.31 21.43
C GLN A 252 -6.57 -17.87 21.75
N TRP A 253 -5.66 -18.01 20.78
CA TRP A 253 -4.29 -18.44 21.06
C TRP A 253 -3.55 -17.44 21.96
N SER A 254 -3.73 -16.14 21.70
CA SER A 254 -3.15 -15.05 22.50
C SER A 254 -3.67 -15.05 23.95
N PHE A 255 -4.95 -15.34 24.15
CA PHE A 255 -5.58 -15.42 25.48
C PHE A 255 -5.26 -16.73 26.24
N LEU A 256 -5.09 -17.85 25.54
CA LEU A 256 -4.74 -19.14 26.16
C LEU A 256 -3.29 -19.17 26.64
N PHE A 257 -2.36 -18.50 25.94
CA PHE A 257 -0.95 -18.41 26.36
C PHE A 257 -0.66 -17.29 27.38
N TRP A 258 -1.59 -16.35 27.60
CA TRP A 258 -1.47 -15.28 28.60
C TRP A 258 -2.38 -15.51 29.82
N GLN A 259 -2.71 -16.76 30.17
CA GLN A 259 -3.17 -17.02 31.53
C GLN A 259 -1.94 -17.25 32.43
N PRO A 260 -1.63 -16.37 33.40
CA PRO A 260 -0.68 -16.73 34.43
C PRO A 260 -1.27 -17.93 35.18
N ALA A 261 -0.59 -19.08 35.05
CA ALA A 261 -0.93 -20.29 35.79
C ALA A 261 -1.09 -19.92 37.27
N ARG A 262 -2.33 -19.97 37.78
CA ARG A 262 -2.57 -20.00 39.22
C ARG A 262 -2.09 -21.36 39.71
N VAL A 263 -0.79 -21.48 39.95
CA VAL A 263 -0.22 -22.58 40.72
C VAL A 263 -0.68 -22.37 42.16
N GLY A 264 -1.79 -23.01 42.50
CA GLY A 264 -2.26 -23.10 43.87
C GLY A 264 -1.26 -23.90 44.69
N PHE A 265 -0.57 -23.23 45.60
CA PHE A 265 0.13 -23.88 46.70
C PHE A 265 -0.91 -24.59 47.58
N ARG A 266 -0.99 -25.92 47.51
CA ARG A 266 -1.59 -26.73 48.57
C ARG A 266 -0.57 -26.84 49.69
N VAL A 267 -0.87 -26.18 50.80
CA VAL A 267 -0.25 -26.44 52.11
C VAL A 267 -0.81 -27.78 52.59
N CYS A 268 0.04 -28.81 52.66
CA CYS A 268 -0.29 -30.03 53.40
C CYS A 268 -0.32 -29.71 54.90
N SER A 269 -1.41 -30.10 55.56
CA SER A 269 -1.57 -30.09 57.01
C SER A 269 -0.77 -31.20 57.67
#